data_AF-A0A1G2WQB6-F1
#
_entry.id   AF-A0A1G2WQB6-F1
#
_cell.length_a   1.000
_cell.length_b   1.000
_cell.length_c   1.000
_cell.angle_alpha   90.00
_cell.angle_beta   90.00
_cell.angle_gamma   90.00
#
_symmetry.space_group_name_H-M   'P 1'
#
loop_
_entity.id
_entity.type
_entity.pdbx_description
1 polymer ?
#
loop_
_entity_poly.entity_id
_entity_poly.type
_entity_poly.pdbx_seq_one_letter_code
_entity_poly.pdbx_strand_id
1 'polypeptide(L)'
;MGKWDMVEACFLQLANPGLTEAVEDIIGRGAKRVVVMPLLLFSGNHVMKDIPEEIVKEQKKFPEVEFCYAKSIGADERIAQITRERIEAAINHV
;
A
#
# COMPACT_ATOMS: atom_id res chain seq x y z
N MET A 1 15.27 -1.17 -9.25
CA MET A 1 14.41 -0.92 -8.08
C MET A 1 15.16 0.07 -7.20
N GLY A 2 14.70 1.32 -7.10
CA GLY A 2 15.48 2.36 -6.40
C GLY A 2 14.92 3.76 -6.65
N LYS A 3 13.72 4.04 -6.15
CA LYS A 3 13.11 5.38 -6.31
C LYS A 3 12.33 5.85 -5.08
N TRP A 4 12.62 5.29 -3.91
CA TRP A 4 12.04 5.65 -2.62
C TRP A 4 13.14 5.60 -1.57
N ASP A 5 13.25 6.62 -0.73
CA ASP A 5 14.28 6.68 0.32
C ASP A 5 14.02 5.66 1.44
N MET A 6 12.74 5.34 1.68
CA MET A 6 12.27 4.41 2.71
C MET A 6 11.01 3.69 2.23
N VAL A 7 10.82 2.44 2.66
CA VAL A 7 9.62 1.64 2.38
C VAL A 7 9.30 0.83 3.64
N GLU A 8 8.10 1.01 4.19
CA GLU A 8 7.60 0.26 5.34
C GLU A 8 6.31 -0.47 4.96
N ALA A 9 6.17 -1.72 5.43
CA ALA A 9 4.93 -2.47 5.31
C ALA A 9 4.04 -2.15 6.51
N CYS A 10 2.75 -1.96 6.28
CA CYS A 10 1.76 -1.77 7.33
C CYS A 10 0.46 -2.50 7.00
N PHE A 11 -0.33 -2.78 8.03
CA PHE A 11 -1.56 -3.55 7.91
C PHE A 11 -2.75 -2.71 8.39
N LEU A 12 -3.86 -2.79 7.67
CA LEU A 12 -5.10 -2.15 8.10
C LEU A 12 -5.71 -2.87 9.31
N GLN A 13 -5.55 -4.20 9.38
CA GLN A 13 -6.13 -5.05 10.42
C GLN A 13 -5.26 -6.30 10.65
N LEU A 14 -5.45 -6.93 11.81
CA LEU A 14 -4.96 -8.28 12.18
C LEU A 14 -3.43 -8.46 12.28
N ALA A 15 -2.64 -7.45 11.96
CA ALA A 15 -1.19 -7.49 12.09
C ALA A 15 -0.63 -6.08 12.35
N ASN A 16 0.63 -6.04 12.76
CA ASN A 16 1.39 -4.82 13.03
C ASN A 16 2.61 -4.73 12.10
N PRO A 17 3.10 -3.52 11.78
CA PRO A 17 2.60 -2.24 12.29
C PRO A 17 1.30 -1.78 11.62
N GLY A 18 0.49 -1.02 12.36
CA GLY A 18 -0.65 -0.31 11.79
C GLY A 18 -0.23 0.87 10.90
N LEU A 19 -1.16 1.49 10.18
CA LEU A 19 -0.85 2.65 9.33
C LEU A 19 -0.22 3.80 10.13
N THR A 20 -0.82 4.16 11.27
CA THR A 20 -0.32 5.23 12.15
C THR A 20 1.12 4.97 12.61
N GLU A 21 1.41 3.76 13.09
CA GLU A 21 2.76 3.38 13.55
C GLU A 21 3.80 3.49 12.43
N ALA A 22 3.47 3.00 11.23
CA ALA A 22 4.37 3.08 10.09
C ALA A 22 4.57 4.53 9.60
N VAL A 23 3.51 5.34 9.59
CA VAL A 23 3.58 6.76 9.23
C VAL A 23 4.43 7.55 10.22
N GLU A 24 4.24 7.32 11.51
CA GLU A 24 5.04 7.94 12.58
C GLU A 24 6.52 7.60 12.46
N ASP A 25 6.87 6.34 12.17
CA ASP A 25 8.26 5.92 12.00
C ASP A 25 8.92 6.65 10.82
N ILE A 26 8.31 6.60 9.62
CA ILE A 26 8.93 7.19 8.43
C ILE A 26 9.01 8.72 8.51
N ILE A 27 8.02 9.38 9.13
CA ILE A 27 8.08 10.84 9.38
C ILE A 27 9.13 11.16 10.45
N GLY A 28 9.21 10.36 11.52
CA GLY A 28 10.24 10.49 12.55
C GLY A 28 11.66 10.36 12.00
N ARG A 29 11.82 9.56 10.94
CA ARG A 29 13.08 9.41 10.18
C ARG A 29 13.31 10.49 9.12
N GLY A 30 12.42 11.48 9.02
CA GLY A 30 12.60 12.68 8.20
C GLY A 30 11.80 12.72 6.90
N ALA A 31 10.85 11.79 6.66
CA ALA A 31 10.00 11.86 5.48
C ALA A 31 9.17 13.15 5.45
N LYS A 32 9.17 13.82 4.30
CA LYS A 32 8.32 15.00 4.02
C LYS A 32 7.21 14.73 3.02
N ARG A 33 7.25 13.57 2.37
CA ARG A 33 6.23 13.05 1.48
C ARG A 33 6.03 11.57 1.74
N VAL A 34 4.79 11.17 1.96
CA VAL A 34 4.39 9.78 2.22
C VAL A 34 3.45 9.32 1.10
N VAL A 35 3.80 8.22 0.44
CA VAL A 35 2.94 7.58 -0.56
C VAL A 35 2.36 6.30 0.03
N VAL A 36 1.04 6.27 0.21
CA VAL A 36 0.34 5.07 0.67
C VAL A 36 -0.15 4.30 -0.56
N MET A 37 0.36 3.08 -0.74
CA MET A 37 0.02 2.19 -1.86
C MET A 37 -0.67 0.92 -1.33
N PRO A 38 -1.99 0.74 -1.58
CA PRO A 38 -2.69 -0.47 -1.19
C PRO A 38 -2.19 -1.69 -1.97
N LEU A 39 -1.67 -2.69 -1.26
CA LEU A 39 -1.35 -4.00 -1.82
C LEU A 39 -2.61 -4.86 -1.93
N LEU A 40 -3.60 -4.38 -2.70
CA LEU A 40 -4.90 -5.01 -2.89
C LEU A 40 -5.24 -5.12 -4.38
N LEU A 41 -5.74 -6.29 -4.80
CA LEU A 41 -6.15 -6.53 -6.20
C LEU A 41 -7.48 -5.88 -6.55
N PHE A 42 -8.38 -5.71 -5.56
CA PHE A 42 -9.75 -5.25 -5.79
C PHE A 42 -10.07 -4.02 -4.95
N SER A 43 -10.88 -3.12 -5.51
CA SER A 43 -11.33 -1.89 -4.84
C SER A 43 -12.59 -2.15 -4.01
N GLY A 44 -12.42 -2.78 -2.85
CA GLY A 44 -13.47 -2.91 -1.84
C GLY A 44 -13.54 -1.71 -0.88
N ASN A 45 -14.36 -1.82 0.18
CA ASN A 45 -14.53 -0.75 1.19
C ASN A 45 -13.20 -0.27 1.78
N HIS A 46 -12.23 -1.17 2.00
CA HIS A 46 -10.90 -0.80 2.51
C HIS A 46 -10.17 0.22 1.63
N VAL A 47 -10.18 0.02 0.30
CA VAL A 47 -9.50 0.92 -0.65
C VAL A 47 -10.27 2.24 -0.79
N MET A 48 -11.60 2.18 -0.73
CA MET A 48 -12.46 3.31 -1.07
C MET A 48 -12.82 4.20 0.12
N LYS A 49 -12.72 3.69 1.36
CA LYS A 49 -13.16 4.39 2.58
C LYS A 49 -12.14 4.29 3.70
N ASP A 50 -11.86 3.09 4.19
CA ASP A 50 -11.13 2.91 5.45
C ASP A 50 -9.70 3.46 5.37
N ILE A 51 -8.93 3.13 4.33
CA ILE A 51 -7.56 3.65 4.16
C ILE A 51 -7.56 5.17 3.95
N PRO A 52 -8.38 5.75 3.05
CA PRO A 52 -8.50 7.21 2.94
C PRO A 52 -8.84 7.91 4.26
N GLU A 53 -9.75 7.35 5.07
CA GLU A 53 -10.13 7.93 6.35
C GLU A 53 -8.97 7.94 7.36
N GLU A 54 -8.18 6.87 7.43
CA GLU A 54 -6.97 6.84 8.27
C GLU A 54 -5.92 7.84 7.76
N ILE A 55 -5.71 7.95 6.44
CA ILE A 55 -4.79 8.95 5.86
C ILE A 55 -5.20 10.38 6.25
N VAL A 56 -6.51 10.69 6.21
CA VAL A 56 -7.02 12.01 6.61
C VAL A 56 -6.74 12.31 8.09
N LYS A 57 -6.74 11.30 8.97
CA LYS A 57 -6.36 11.47 10.38
C LYS A 57 -4.87 11.80 10.49
N GLU A 58 -4.01 11.10 9.77
CA GLU A 58 -2.57 11.36 9.78
C GLU A 58 -2.21 12.71 9.16
N GLN A 59 -2.89 13.13 8.09
CA GLN A 59 -2.73 14.47 7.50
C GLN A 59 -3.03 15.60 8.51
N LYS A 60 -4.02 15.40 9.39
CA LYS A 60 -4.33 16.38 10.45
C LYS A 60 -3.26 16.40 11.54
N LYS A 61 -2.62 15.25 11.80
CA LYS A 61 -1.56 15.11 12.79
C LYS A 61 -0.22 15.67 12.30
N PHE A 62 0.06 15.54 11.00
CA PHE A 62 1.30 15.96 10.34
C PHE A 62 1.00 16.92 9.17
N PRO A 63 0.51 18.14 9.43
CA PRO A 63 0.06 19.08 8.39
C PRO A 63 1.19 19.56 7.44
N GLU A 64 2.45 19.42 7.85
CA GLU A 64 3.63 19.76 7.06
C GLU A 64 4.12 18.64 6.12
N VAL A 65 3.54 17.45 6.21
CA VAL A 65 3.90 16.29 5.39
C VAL A 65 2.89 16.10 4.27
N GLU A 66 3.38 15.94 3.05
CA GLU A 66 2.52 15.66 1.89
C GLU A 66 2.14 14.18 1.86
N PHE A 67 0.84 13.88 1.86
CA PHE A 67 0.35 12.51 1.71
C PHE A 67 -0.26 12.30 0.33
N CYS A 68 0.21 11.26 -0.37
CA CYS A 68 -0.33 10.82 -1.64
C CYS A 68 -0.94 9.43 -1.50
N TYR A 69 -2.17 9.25 -1.96
CA TYR A 69 -2.81 7.94 -2.02
C TYR A 69 -2.75 7.38 -3.44
N ALA A 70 -2.03 6.27 -3.61
CA ALA A 70 -1.90 5.62 -4.90
C ALA A 70 -3.12 4.72 -5.17
N LYS A 71 -3.41 4.49 -6.45
CA LYS A 71 -4.40 3.50 -6.86
C LYS A 71 -3.92 2.11 -6.44
N SER A 72 -4.82 1.29 -5.90
CA SER A 72 -4.57 -0.13 -5.66
C SER A 72 -4.12 -0.85 -6.96
N ILE A 73 -3.57 -2.06 -6.82
CA ILE A 73 -3.02 -2.82 -7.96
C ILE A 73 -4.04 -2.93 -9.10
N GLY A 74 -5.26 -3.35 -8.78
CA GLY A 74 -6.35 -3.42 -9.75
C GLY A 74 -6.09 -4.36 -10.93
N ALA A 75 -6.82 -4.13 -12.02
CA ALA A 75 -6.60 -4.81 -13.28
C ALA A 75 -5.36 -4.24 -14.00
N ASP A 76 -4.41 -5.11 -14.29
CA ASP A 76 -3.17 -4.78 -15.00
C ASP A 76 -2.68 -6.02 -15.76
N GLU A 77 -2.15 -5.84 -16.97
CA GLU A 77 -1.66 -6.93 -17.82
C GLU A 77 -0.57 -7.76 -17.14
N ARG A 78 0.27 -7.12 -16.31
CA ARG A 78 1.33 -7.81 -15.56
C ARG A 78 0.76 -8.78 -14.52
N ILE A 79 -0.39 -8.44 -13.92
CA ILE A 79 -1.09 -9.34 -12.99
C ILE A 79 -1.72 -10.51 -13.74
N ALA A 80 -2.28 -10.27 -14.92
CA ALA A 80 -2.80 -11.33 -15.78
C ALA A 80 -1.68 -12.28 -16.22
N GLN A 81 -0.50 -11.76 -16.55
CA GLN A 81 0.68 -12.56 -16.89
C GLN A 81 1.11 -13.46 -15.73
N ILE A 82 1.23 -12.91 -14.51
CA ILE A 82 1.55 -13.73 -13.32
C ILE A 82 0.51 -14.84 -13.15
N THR A 83 -0.78 -14.52 -13.33
CA THR A 83 -1.86 -15.51 -13.20
C THR A 83 -1.73 -16.63 -14.24
N ARG A 84 -1.46 -16.28 -15.50
CA ARG A 84 -1.21 -17.26 -16.57
C ARG A 84 -0.04 -18.18 -16.22
N GLU A 85 1.11 -17.61 -15.83
CA GLU A 85 2.30 -18.37 -15.49
C GLU A 85 2.05 -19.36 -14.34
N ARG A 86 1.24 -18.98 -13.34
CA ARG A 86 0.84 -19.88 -12.24
C ARG A 86 -0.07 -21.02 -12.72
N ILE A 87 -0.99 -20.76 -13.64
CA ILE A 87 -1.88 -21.77 -14.23
C ILE A 87 -1.07 -22.77 -15.07
N GLU A 88 -0.21 -22.27 -15.96
CA GLU A 88 0.66 -23.10 -16.80
C GLU A 88 1.58 -23.97 -15.94
N ALA A 89 2.16 -23.41 -14.86
CA ALA A 89 2.96 -24.18 -13.92
C ALA A 89 2.13 -25.31 -13.26
N ALA A 90 0.90 -25.04 -12.84
CA ALA A 90 0.04 -26.07 -12.23
C ALA A 90 -0.29 -27.22 -13.20
N ILE A 91 -0.42 -26.94 -14.49
CA ILE A 91 -0.68 -27.95 -15.53
C ILE A 91 0.58 -28.75 -15.85
N ASN A 92 1.74 -28.10 -15.92
CA ASN A 92 3.01 -28.72 -16.31
C ASN A 92 3.72 -29.47 -15.16
N HIS A 93 3.20 -29.38 -13.94
CA HIS A 93 3.67 -30.14 -12.76
C HIS A 93 2.83 -31.39 -12.48
N VAL A 94 2.10 -31.90 -13.49
CA VAL A 94 1.45 -33.23 -13.50
C VAL A 94 2.26 -34.19 -14.37
#